data_AF-A0A7T1I3C1-F1
#
_entry.id   AF-A0A7T1I3C1-F1
#
_cell.length_a   1.000
_cell.length_b   1.000
_cell.length_c   1.000
_cell.angle_alpha   90.00
_cell.angle_beta   90.00
_cell.angle_gamma   90.00
#
_symmetry.space_group_name_H-M   'P 1'
#
loop_
_entity.id
_entity.type
_entity.pdbx_description
1 polymer ?
#
loop_
_entity_poly.entity_id
_entity_poly.type
_entity_poly.pdbx_seq_one_letter_code
_entity_poly.pdbx_strand_id
1 'polypeptide(L)'
;MFRSIDYGISGDCCGCFLLHCSTTERCILGSLRPGGSPMNPCEYSALREATGHLSRLGLSLQTVIPVALPAESYPATRKNSSTGQREIQRDKNGKPLPAYAGKNPSFWKADGTPTQTSHRKAVDEAELLARIDIAERLGKPIGLAVIPSTDVVVIDFDRKNYPSQEACDREWLGLLDLYPELTQTRIERTPGGGVHIYVRPADGMASWRNAAGKRHCHFTTVPGGEHRGEVLAGTRVCVCAPTRNGAGAYELVNPDHAYSLVEVRALGAIGIYPRATATGSTTKPPQRQSRTTSTPPQGSASAAPALAELIGSKARDVLAGGCPYRGSEGAAVDRSAQLTGFVKELYSWVNLLDAHGLRFSGSPDDLIQQAVAVLVCRPGDL
;
A
#
# COMPACT_ATOMS: atom_id res chain seq x y z
N MET A 1 6.10 -41.61 6.50
CA MET A 1 5.15 -42.48 5.77
C MET A 1 4.37 -41.57 4.82
N PHE A 2 4.90 -41.40 3.61
CA PHE A 2 4.35 -40.51 2.59
C PHE A 2 3.20 -41.22 1.86
N ARG A 3 2.12 -40.48 1.54
CA ARG A 3 1.18 -40.88 0.49
C ARG A 3 1.11 -39.75 -0.54
N SER A 4 1.73 -40.02 -1.67
CA SER A 4 1.58 -39.31 -2.95
C SER A 4 0.17 -39.54 -3.48
N ILE A 5 -0.45 -38.52 -4.06
CA ILE A 5 -1.66 -38.66 -4.88
C ILE A 5 -1.23 -38.36 -6.32
N ASP A 6 -1.12 -39.41 -7.12
CA ASP A 6 -0.93 -39.35 -8.57
C ASP A 6 -2.27 -39.07 -9.25
N TYR A 7 -2.32 -38.08 -10.13
CA TYR A 7 -3.41 -37.92 -11.10
C TYR A 7 -3.04 -38.63 -12.39
N GLY A 8 -3.72 -39.75 -12.65
CA GLY A 8 -3.68 -40.47 -13.92
C GLY A 8 -4.57 -39.79 -14.96
N ILE A 9 -3.98 -39.49 -16.12
CA ILE A 9 -4.68 -39.12 -17.35
C ILE A 9 -4.98 -40.42 -18.11
N SER A 10 -6.26 -40.71 -18.36
CA SER A 10 -6.68 -41.67 -19.38
C SER A 10 -7.93 -41.16 -20.07
N GLY A 11 -7.91 -41.19 -21.40
CA GLY A 11 -8.84 -40.47 -22.26
C GLY A 11 -10.16 -41.15 -22.56
N ASP A 12 -10.90 -40.41 -23.39
CA ASP A 12 -11.95 -40.80 -24.33
C ASP A 12 -13.05 -41.75 -23.89
N CYS A 13 -14.26 -41.20 -23.74
CA CYS A 13 -15.46 -41.81 -24.32
C CYS A 13 -16.49 -40.75 -24.71
N CYS A 14 -16.98 -40.90 -25.94
CA CYS A 14 -18.06 -40.15 -26.55
C CYS A 14 -19.35 -40.18 -25.73
N GLY A 15 -20.04 -39.05 -25.67
CA GLY A 15 -21.39 -38.96 -25.14
C GLY A 15 -22.10 -37.71 -25.65
N CYS A 16 -22.76 -37.83 -26.80
CA CYS A 16 -23.67 -36.84 -27.32
C CYS A 16 -24.79 -36.54 -26.31
N PHE A 17 -24.95 -35.28 -25.91
CA PHE A 17 -26.23 -34.77 -25.45
C PHE A 17 -26.57 -33.50 -26.23
N LEU A 18 -27.53 -33.68 -27.15
CA LEU A 18 -28.30 -32.64 -27.79
C LEU A 18 -29.19 -31.95 -26.75
N LEU A 19 -29.07 -30.64 -26.62
CA LEU A 19 -30.13 -29.78 -26.08
C LEU A 19 -30.31 -28.59 -27.02
N HIS A 20 -31.44 -28.62 -27.72
CA HIS A 20 -31.98 -27.57 -28.57
C HIS A 20 -32.63 -26.47 -27.71
N CYS A 21 -32.32 -25.21 -28.00
CA CYS A 21 -33.21 -24.03 -27.86
C CYS A 21 -32.50 -22.84 -28.55
N SER A 22 -32.57 -22.70 -29.88
CA SER A 22 -33.55 -21.96 -30.71
C SER A 22 -33.55 -20.43 -30.56
N THR A 23 -33.15 -19.76 -31.66
CA THR A 23 -33.53 -18.42 -32.18
C THR A 23 -32.96 -17.19 -31.42
N THR A 24 -32.37 -16.15 -32.03
CA THR A 24 -32.44 -15.62 -33.41
C THR A 24 -31.19 -14.78 -33.68
N GLU A 25 -30.48 -15.06 -34.78
CA GLU A 25 -29.49 -14.15 -35.36
C GLU A 25 -30.21 -12.99 -36.06
N ARG A 26 -29.80 -11.75 -35.76
CA ARG A 26 -29.93 -10.64 -36.70
C ARG A 26 -28.55 -10.09 -37.01
N CYS A 27 -28.06 -10.42 -38.20
CA CYS A 27 -27.06 -9.64 -38.89
C CYS A 27 -27.55 -8.19 -39.02
N ILE A 28 -26.80 -7.24 -38.48
CA ILE A 28 -26.88 -5.84 -38.89
C ILE A 28 -25.56 -5.52 -39.60
N LEU A 29 -25.60 -5.62 -40.93
CA LEU A 29 -24.69 -4.91 -41.82
C LEU A 29 -25.04 -3.42 -41.72
N GLY A 30 -24.23 -2.66 -40.98
CA GLY A 30 -24.40 -1.22 -40.78
C GLY A 30 -23.10 -0.46 -40.98
N SER A 31 -22.93 0.08 -42.19
CA SER A 31 -22.20 1.30 -42.54
C SER A 31 -21.01 1.72 -41.67
N LEU A 32 -19.81 1.57 -42.22
CA LEU A 32 -18.60 2.28 -41.79
C LEU A 32 -18.79 3.80 -41.94
N ARG A 33 -19.16 4.47 -40.86
CA ARG A 33 -18.91 5.92 -40.69
C ARG A 33 -17.66 6.12 -39.86
N PRO A 34 -16.72 7.01 -40.26
CA PRO A 34 -15.62 7.43 -39.41
C PRO A 34 -16.17 8.45 -38.41
N GLY A 35 -16.81 7.96 -37.35
CA GLY A 35 -17.24 8.74 -36.21
C GLY A 35 -16.93 7.91 -34.98
N GLY A 36 -15.86 8.25 -34.26
CA GLY A 36 -15.47 7.54 -33.05
C GLY A 36 -16.66 7.38 -32.13
N SER A 37 -16.98 6.14 -31.75
CA SER A 37 -18.02 5.88 -30.77
C SER A 37 -17.81 6.80 -29.57
N PRO A 38 -18.81 7.59 -29.16
CA PRO A 38 -18.71 8.34 -27.92
C PRO A 38 -18.36 7.33 -26.83
N MET A 39 -17.28 7.61 -26.09
CA MET A 39 -16.87 6.80 -24.94
C MET A 39 -18.12 6.43 -24.14
N ASN A 40 -18.27 5.13 -23.88
CA ASN A 40 -19.44 4.56 -23.22
C ASN A 40 -19.75 5.40 -21.97
N PRO A 41 -20.90 6.10 -21.91
CA PRO A 41 -21.24 6.94 -20.77
C PRO A 41 -21.12 6.13 -19.49
N CYS A 42 -20.65 6.76 -18.42
CA CYS A 42 -20.58 6.15 -17.10
C CYS A 42 -21.90 5.40 -16.81
N GLU A 43 -21.81 4.20 -16.25
CA GLU A 43 -23.00 3.48 -15.80
C GLU A 43 -23.57 4.19 -14.56
N TYR A 44 -24.30 5.30 -14.78
CA TYR A 44 -24.80 6.15 -13.72
C TYR A 44 -25.70 5.38 -12.75
N SER A 45 -26.44 4.37 -13.24
CA SER A 45 -27.19 3.44 -12.40
C SER A 45 -26.30 2.69 -11.41
N ALA A 46 -25.18 2.14 -11.87
CA ALA A 46 -24.21 1.44 -11.01
C ALA A 46 -23.58 2.39 -9.98
N LEU A 47 -23.32 3.65 -10.35
CA LEU A 47 -22.83 4.66 -9.41
C LEU A 47 -23.86 4.96 -8.30
N ARG A 48 -25.14 5.10 -8.65
CA ARG A 48 -26.22 5.33 -7.69
C ARG A 48 -26.40 4.15 -6.73
N GLU A 49 -26.41 2.93 -7.26
CA GLU A 49 -26.49 1.71 -6.45
C GLU A 49 -25.30 1.64 -5.47
N ALA A 50 -24.07 1.75 -5.99
CA ALA A 50 -22.87 1.69 -5.18
C ALA A 50 -22.84 2.76 -4.09
N THR A 51 -23.37 3.97 -4.35
CA THR A 51 -23.43 5.06 -3.37
C THR A 51 -24.11 4.62 -2.07
N GLY A 52 -25.34 4.11 -2.15
CA GLY A 52 -26.10 3.72 -0.96
C GLY A 52 -25.44 2.55 -0.22
N HIS A 53 -24.87 1.58 -0.94
CA HIS A 53 -24.18 0.46 -0.31
C HIS A 53 -22.86 0.86 0.36
N LEU A 54 -22.04 1.70 -0.28
CA LEU A 54 -20.78 2.15 0.30
C LEU A 54 -21.00 3.06 1.51
N SER A 55 -22.02 3.92 1.49
CA SER A 55 -22.42 4.71 2.67
C SER A 55 -22.76 3.81 3.86
N ARG A 56 -23.50 2.71 3.64
CA ARG A 56 -23.84 1.73 4.69
C ARG A 56 -22.64 1.00 5.29
N LEU A 57 -21.52 0.91 4.55
CA LEU A 57 -20.26 0.40 5.07
C LEU A 57 -19.55 1.36 6.04
N GLY A 58 -20.05 2.58 6.20
CA GLY A 58 -19.41 3.63 6.99
C GLY A 58 -18.30 4.36 6.22
N LEU A 59 -18.25 4.21 4.89
CA LEU A 59 -17.32 4.94 4.04
C LEU A 59 -17.86 6.36 3.78
N SER A 60 -17.00 7.35 3.99
CA SER A 60 -17.30 8.72 3.56
C SER A 60 -17.07 8.83 2.05
N LEU A 61 -18.03 9.39 1.32
CA LEU A 61 -17.99 9.41 -0.13
C LEU A 61 -17.73 10.81 -0.70
N GLN A 62 -17.19 10.81 -1.92
CA GLN A 62 -17.01 11.95 -2.81
C GLN A 62 -17.23 11.51 -4.26
N THR A 63 -17.40 12.49 -5.13
CA THR A 63 -17.32 12.27 -6.57
C THR A 63 -15.94 12.60 -7.09
N VAL A 64 -15.60 12.06 -8.26
CA VAL A 64 -14.41 12.43 -9.03
C VAL A 64 -14.80 12.61 -10.50
N ILE A 65 -14.18 13.55 -11.20
CA ILE A 65 -14.14 13.55 -12.66
C ILE A 65 -13.02 12.60 -13.06
N PRO A 66 -13.32 11.38 -13.55
CA PRO A 66 -12.34 10.30 -13.61
C PRO A 66 -11.43 10.39 -14.85
N VAL A 67 -11.67 11.37 -15.73
CA VAL A 67 -10.84 11.62 -16.91
C VAL A 67 -9.99 12.87 -16.71
N ALA A 68 -8.80 12.88 -17.30
CA ALA A 68 -7.98 14.08 -17.35
C ALA A 68 -8.67 15.13 -18.24
N LEU A 69 -8.86 16.34 -17.73
CA LEU A 69 -9.36 17.46 -18.55
C LEU A 69 -8.18 18.24 -19.16
N PRO A 70 -8.35 18.87 -20.33
CA PRO A 70 -7.28 19.62 -20.99
C PRO A 70 -6.68 20.69 -20.07
N ALA A 71 -5.36 20.70 -19.92
CA ALA A 71 -4.65 21.60 -19.02
C ALA A 71 -4.68 23.06 -19.50
N GLU A 72 -4.88 23.27 -20.80
CA GLU A 72 -5.01 24.57 -21.45
C GLU A 72 -6.33 25.25 -21.02
N SER A 73 -7.40 24.47 -20.92
CA SER A 73 -8.72 24.96 -20.49
C SER A 73 -8.89 24.94 -18.97
N TYR A 74 -8.23 24.00 -18.29
CA TYR A 74 -8.38 23.78 -16.85
C TYR A 74 -7.01 23.57 -16.16
N PRO A 75 -6.14 24.59 -16.14
CA PRO A 75 -4.81 24.46 -15.55
C PRO A 75 -4.88 24.34 -14.03
N ALA A 76 -4.03 23.50 -13.45
CA ALA A 76 -3.75 23.52 -12.03
C ALA A 76 -3.14 24.87 -11.67
N THR A 77 -3.62 25.48 -10.59
CA THR A 77 -3.08 26.76 -10.09
C THR A 77 -2.56 26.60 -8.67
N ARG A 78 -1.61 27.45 -8.29
CA ARG A 78 -1.13 27.58 -6.90
C ARG A 78 -1.08 29.05 -6.52
N LYS A 79 -1.30 29.35 -5.24
CA LYS A 79 -1.10 30.71 -4.73
C LYS A 79 0.40 30.92 -4.54
N ASN A 80 0.96 31.92 -5.19
CA ASN A 80 2.33 32.35 -4.95
C ASN A 80 2.41 32.99 -3.55
N SER A 81 3.34 32.53 -2.73
CA SER A 81 3.49 32.99 -1.34
C SER A 81 4.03 34.41 -1.22
N SER A 82 4.81 34.91 -2.19
CA SER A 82 5.35 36.27 -2.17
C SER A 82 4.38 37.28 -2.76
N THR A 83 3.70 36.96 -3.86
CA THR A 83 2.81 37.90 -4.55
C THR A 83 1.34 37.76 -4.15
N GLY A 84 0.97 36.63 -3.55
CA GLY A 84 -0.41 36.28 -3.25
C GLY A 84 -1.27 35.96 -4.48
N GLN A 85 -0.74 36.10 -5.70
CA GLN A 85 -1.46 35.83 -6.95
C GLN A 85 -1.53 34.33 -7.24
N ARG A 86 -2.52 33.92 -8.04
CA ARG A 86 -2.60 32.55 -8.54
C ARG A 86 -1.78 32.39 -9.81
N GLU A 87 -0.87 31.42 -9.80
CA GLU A 87 -0.03 31.07 -10.93
C GLU A 87 -0.39 29.69 -11.46
N ILE A 88 -0.29 29.51 -12.78
CA ILE A 88 -0.44 28.20 -13.44
C ILE A 88 0.77 27.34 -13.08
N GLN A 89 0.50 26.13 -12.58
CA GLN A 89 1.52 25.12 -12.34
C GLN A 89 1.95 24.51 -13.67
N ARG A 90 3.27 24.41 -13.89
CA ARG A 90 3.86 23.89 -15.12
C ARG A 90 4.83 22.75 -14.82
N ASP A 91 4.98 21.85 -15.78
CA ASP A 91 5.99 20.79 -15.75
C ASP A 91 7.41 21.32 -16.03
N LYS A 92 8.40 20.42 -16.04
CA LYS A 92 9.80 20.75 -16.34
C LYS A 92 10.05 21.32 -17.74
N ASN A 93 9.09 21.17 -18.66
CA ASN A 93 9.15 21.66 -20.03
C ASN A 93 8.29 22.93 -20.21
N GLY A 94 7.74 23.49 -19.12
CA GLY A 94 6.89 24.67 -19.17
C GLY A 94 5.44 24.41 -19.60
N LYS A 95 5.00 23.16 -19.78
CA LYS A 95 3.61 22.84 -20.14
C LYS A 95 2.70 22.92 -18.91
N PRO A 96 1.46 23.45 -19.03
CA PRO A 96 0.54 23.51 -17.90
C PRO A 96 0.18 22.10 -17.40
N LEU A 97 0.07 21.94 -16.09
CA LEU A 97 -0.43 20.71 -15.47
C LEU A 97 -1.97 20.77 -15.40
N PRO A 98 -2.69 19.66 -15.62
CA PRO A 98 -4.15 19.64 -15.53
C PRO A 98 -4.61 19.73 -14.07
N ALA A 99 -5.62 20.56 -13.79
CA ALA A 99 -6.26 20.59 -12.47
C ALA A 99 -7.04 19.30 -12.18
N TYR A 100 -7.61 18.69 -13.22
CA TYR A 100 -8.44 17.49 -13.13
C TYR A 100 -7.69 16.33 -13.79
N ALA A 101 -7.14 15.44 -12.98
CA ALA A 101 -6.30 14.32 -13.43
C ALA A 101 -6.90 12.95 -13.08
N GLY A 102 -8.20 12.87 -12.78
CA GLY A 102 -8.88 11.61 -12.44
C GLY A 102 -8.65 11.08 -11.02
N LYS A 103 -7.95 11.84 -10.15
CA LYS A 103 -7.59 11.38 -8.78
C LYS A 103 -8.18 12.21 -7.65
N ASN A 104 -8.39 13.50 -7.90
CA ASN A 104 -8.82 14.44 -6.86
C ASN A 104 -10.35 14.55 -6.85
N PRO A 105 -10.98 14.61 -5.66
CA PRO A 105 -12.42 14.88 -5.55
C PRO A 105 -12.85 16.08 -6.40
N SER A 106 -13.83 15.84 -7.26
CA SER A 106 -14.31 16.81 -8.25
C SER A 106 -15.69 16.43 -8.79
N PHE A 107 -16.40 17.42 -9.33
CA PHE A 107 -17.72 17.23 -9.93
C PHE A 107 -18.00 18.30 -10.99
N TRP A 108 -19.05 18.06 -11.77
CA TRP A 108 -19.57 19.02 -12.74
C TRP A 108 -20.66 19.88 -12.12
N LYS A 109 -20.57 21.19 -12.28
CA LYS A 109 -21.69 22.10 -11.97
C LYS A 109 -22.74 22.02 -13.07
N ALA A 110 -23.96 22.49 -12.78
CA ALA A 110 -25.06 22.51 -13.74
C ALA A 110 -24.75 23.31 -15.03
N ASP A 111 -23.84 24.28 -14.97
CA ASP A 111 -23.34 25.06 -16.11
C ASP A 111 -22.26 24.34 -16.95
N GLY A 112 -21.91 23.10 -16.61
CA GLY A 112 -20.86 22.32 -17.28
C GLY A 112 -19.43 22.66 -16.84
N THR A 113 -19.24 23.53 -15.85
CA THR A 113 -17.92 23.87 -15.33
C THR A 113 -17.45 22.82 -14.32
N PRO A 114 -16.24 22.25 -14.48
CA PRO A 114 -15.68 21.32 -13.49
C PRO A 114 -15.26 22.07 -12.23
N THR A 115 -15.44 21.45 -11.07
CA THR A 115 -15.08 22.02 -9.76
C THR A 115 -14.36 21.00 -8.91
N GLN A 116 -13.23 21.37 -8.29
CA GLN A 116 -12.56 20.58 -7.28
C GLN A 116 -13.22 20.77 -5.92
N THR A 117 -13.25 19.71 -5.11
CA THR A 117 -13.68 19.79 -3.70
C THR A 117 -12.55 19.32 -2.78
N SER A 118 -12.69 19.63 -1.49
CA SER A 118 -11.71 19.24 -0.47
C SER A 118 -11.70 17.73 -0.27
N HIS A 119 -10.49 17.16 -0.18
CA HIS A 119 -10.24 15.77 0.25
C HIS A 119 -10.58 15.51 1.72
N ARG A 120 -10.93 16.55 2.50
CA ARG A 120 -11.29 16.40 3.93
C ARG A 120 -12.79 16.42 4.20
N LYS A 121 -13.59 16.89 3.25
CA LYS A 121 -15.02 17.09 3.46
C LYS A 121 -15.73 15.95 2.75
N ALA A 122 -16.40 15.06 3.48
CA ALA A 122 -17.36 14.13 2.89
C ALA A 122 -18.56 14.91 2.33
N VAL A 123 -19.26 14.33 1.37
CA VAL A 123 -20.60 14.80 0.99
C VAL A 123 -21.62 13.80 1.48
N ASP A 124 -22.80 14.28 1.86
CA ASP A 124 -23.92 13.40 2.13
C ASP A 124 -24.40 12.73 0.83
N GLU A 125 -25.20 11.67 1.01
CA GLU A 125 -25.70 10.85 -0.08
C GLU A 125 -26.56 11.66 -1.07
N ALA A 126 -27.39 12.58 -0.59
CA ALA A 126 -28.28 13.37 -1.43
C ALA A 126 -27.49 14.31 -2.37
N GLU A 127 -26.49 15.01 -1.85
CA GLU A 127 -25.58 15.85 -2.63
C GLU A 127 -24.76 15.02 -3.63
N LEU A 128 -24.33 13.82 -3.23
CA LEU A 128 -23.59 12.93 -4.13
C LEU A 128 -24.45 12.46 -5.32
N LEU A 129 -25.70 12.05 -5.05
CA LEU A 129 -26.67 11.68 -6.08
C LEU A 129 -26.99 12.86 -7.01
N ALA A 130 -27.18 14.07 -6.46
CA ALA A 130 -27.41 15.27 -7.26
C ALA A 130 -26.26 15.58 -8.24
N ARG A 131 -25.01 15.32 -7.84
CA ARG A 131 -23.85 15.47 -8.73
C ARG A 131 -23.82 14.43 -9.84
N ILE A 132 -24.23 13.20 -9.55
CA ILE A 132 -24.38 12.13 -10.55
C ILE A 132 -25.45 12.55 -11.57
N ASP A 133 -26.60 13.04 -11.11
CA ASP A 133 -27.70 13.50 -11.98
C ASP A 133 -27.29 14.68 -12.87
N ILE A 134 -26.53 15.64 -12.34
CA ILE A 134 -25.97 16.74 -13.13
C ILE A 134 -25.04 16.20 -14.22
N ALA A 135 -24.14 15.28 -13.88
CA ALA A 135 -23.21 14.71 -14.84
C ALA A 135 -23.92 13.90 -15.94
N GLU A 136 -24.95 13.11 -15.57
CA GLU A 136 -25.78 12.36 -16.50
C GLU A 136 -26.50 13.28 -17.48
N ARG A 137 -27.19 14.32 -16.98
CA ARG A 137 -27.88 15.30 -17.82
C ARG A 137 -26.93 16.03 -18.79
N LEU A 138 -25.69 16.27 -18.39
CA LEU A 138 -24.68 16.91 -19.23
C LEU A 138 -23.96 15.93 -20.17
N GLY A 139 -24.21 14.62 -20.06
CA GLY A 139 -23.44 13.59 -20.77
C GLY A 139 -21.96 13.62 -20.43
N LYS A 140 -21.61 13.92 -19.17
CA LYS A 140 -20.23 14.08 -18.69
C LYS A 140 -19.80 12.93 -17.78
N PRO A 141 -18.52 12.52 -17.82
CA PRO A 141 -18.03 11.44 -16.99
C PRO A 141 -17.95 11.87 -15.52
N ILE A 142 -18.37 10.97 -14.63
CA ILE A 142 -18.24 11.09 -13.18
C ILE A 142 -17.97 9.72 -12.57
N GLY A 143 -17.30 9.69 -11.43
CA GLY A 143 -17.00 8.49 -10.68
C GLY A 143 -17.16 8.70 -9.18
N LEU A 144 -17.00 7.63 -8.43
CA LEU A 144 -16.98 7.61 -6.97
C LEU A 144 -15.54 7.61 -6.45
N ALA A 145 -15.37 8.31 -5.35
CA ALA A 145 -14.17 8.25 -4.53
C ALA A 145 -14.58 8.08 -3.07
N VAL A 146 -13.78 7.33 -2.33
CA VAL A 146 -13.96 7.10 -0.90
C VAL A 146 -12.91 7.89 -0.12
N ILE A 147 -13.30 8.36 1.04
CA ILE A 147 -12.45 8.93 2.08
C ILE A 147 -12.46 7.91 3.22
N PRO A 148 -11.49 6.99 3.29
CA PRO A 148 -11.44 6.00 4.36
C PRO A 148 -11.25 6.69 5.71
N SER A 149 -11.83 6.15 6.78
CA SER A 149 -11.74 6.71 8.14
C SER A 149 -10.66 5.99 8.96
N THR A 150 -10.70 6.06 10.29
CA THR A 150 -9.95 5.13 11.16
C THR A 150 -10.61 3.78 11.32
N ASP A 151 -11.92 3.74 11.06
CA ASP A 151 -12.77 2.59 11.32
C ASP A 151 -12.88 1.71 10.07
N VAL A 152 -12.70 2.31 8.90
CA VAL A 152 -12.55 1.59 7.63
C VAL A 152 -11.36 2.15 6.90
N VAL A 153 -10.36 1.31 6.65
CA VAL A 153 -9.13 1.68 5.96
C VAL A 153 -9.02 0.94 4.64
N VAL A 154 -8.23 1.49 3.72
CA VAL A 154 -7.89 0.85 2.45
C VAL A 154 -6.41 0.57 2.42
N ILE A 155 -6.04 -0.69 2.22
CA ILE A 155 -4.68 -1.12 1.94
C ILE A 155 -4.50 -1.03 0.42
N ASP A 156 -3.76 -0.03 -0.03
CA ASP A 156 -3.52 0.28 -1.44
C ASP A 156 -2.14 -0.24 -1.86
N PHE A 157 -2.14 -1.41 -2.50
CA PHE A 157 -0.96 -1.99 -3.13
C PHE A 157 -0.63 -1.23 -4.41
N ASP A 158 0.50 -0.53 -4.36
CA ASP A 158 0.97 0.33 -5.45
C ASP A 158 1.80 -0.50 -6.45
N ARG A 159 1.23 -0.84 -7.61
CA ARG A 159 1.94 -1.60 -8.66
C ARG A 159 3.32 -1.05 -9.01
N LYS A 160 3.51 0.27 -8.98
CA LYS A 160 4.79 0.95 -9.27
C LYS A 160 5.93 0.59 -8.29
N ASN A 161 5.61 0.04 -7.12
CA ASN A 161 6.58 -0.38 -6.11
C ASN A 161 7.06 -1.84 -6.32
N TYR A 162 6.66 -2.47 -7.42
CA TYR A 162 7.00 -3.85 -7.76
C TYR A 162 7.80 -3.91 -9.07
N PRO A 163 8.69 -4.90 -9.23
CA PRO A 163 9.42 -5.09 -10.48
C PRO A 163 8.51 -5.49 -11.64
N SER A 164 7.42 -6.23 -11.36
CA SER A 164 6.47 -6.72 -12.38
C SER A 164 5.03 -6.79 -11.85
N GLN A 165 4.05 -6.98 -12.73
CA GLN A 165 2.64 -7.11 -12.33
C GLN A 165 2.44 -8.41 -11.58
N GLU A 166 3.09 -9.48 -12.04
CA GLU A 166 3.08 -10.81 -11.47
C GLU A 166 3.70 -10.81 -10.06
N ALA A 167 4.68 -9.94 -9.79
CA ALA A 167 5.23 -9.76 -8.45
C ALA A 167 4.23 -9.10 -7.50
N CYS A 168 3.51 -8.07 -7.97
CA CYS A 168 2.44 -7.43 -7.22
C CYS A 168 1.31 -8.43 -6.95
N ASP A 169 0.86 -9.14 -7.99
CA ASP A 169 -0.24 -10.11 -7.93
C ASP A 169 0.07 -11.26 -6.97
N ARG A 170 1.27 -11.82 -7.04
CA ARG A 170 1.71 -12.87 -6.12
C ARG A 170 1.71 -12.42 -4.67
N GLU A 171 2.11 -11.18 -4.39
CA GLU A 171 2.21 -10.71 -3.01
C GLU A 171 0.84 -10.47 -2.37
N TRP A 172 -0.12 -9.81 -3.06
CA TRP A 172 -1.45 -9.61 -2.48
C TRP A 172 -2.30 -10.89 -2.51
N LEU A 173 -2.12 -11.78 -3.49
CA LEU A 173 -2.78 -13.10 -3.46
C LEU A 173 -2.21 -13.98 -2.34
N GLY A 174 -0.89 -13.98 -2.14
CA GLY A 174 -0.27 -14.68 -1.02
C GLY A 174 -0.74 -14.17 0.34
N LEU A 175 -1.09 -12.89 0.44
CA LEU A 175 -1.76 -12.35 1.62
C LEU A 175 -3.14 -12.99 1.84
N LEU A 176 -3.95 -13.15 0.78
CA LEU A 176 -5.26 -13.81 0.89
C LEU A 176 -5.13 -15.31 1.21
N ASP A 177 -4.10 -15.97 0.70
CA ASP A 177 -3.82 -17.38 1.03
C ASP A 177 -3.48 -17.56 2.52
N LEU A 178 -2.72 -16.61 3.09
CA LEU A 178 -2.36 -16.62 4.50
C LEU A 178 -3.51 -16.22 5.42
N TYR A 179 -4.42 -15.36 4.96
CA TYR A 179 -5.57 -14.86 5.71
C TYR A 179 -6.85 -15.00 4.87
N PRO A 180 -7.39 -16.23 4.72
CA PRO A 180 -8.52 -16.51 3.83
C PRO A 180 -9.78 -15.70 4.15
N GLU A 181 -9.95 -15.25 5.39
CA GLU A 181 -11.05 -14.36 5.77
C GLU A 181 -11.07 -13.07 4.95
N LEU A 182 -9.93 -12.57 4.49
CA LEU A 182 -9.85 -11.35 3.67
C LEU A 182 -10.56 -11.52 2.31
N THR A 183 -10.77 -12.73 1.82
CA THR A 183 -11.56 -12.98 0.60
C THR A 183 -13.03 -12.54 0.75
N GLN A 184 -13.50 -12.34 1.99
CA GLN A 184 -14.86 -11.92 2.32
C GLN A 184 -15.01 -10.39 2.47
N THR A 185 -13.93 -9.62 2.24
CA THR A 185 -13.94 -8.16 2.30
C THR A 185 -14.02 -7.55 0.91
N ARG A 186 -14.41 -6.28 0.76
CA ARG A 186 -14.33 -5.60 -0.54
C ARG A 186 -12.88 -5.53 -1.05
N ILE A 187 -12.65 -6.05 -2.26
CA ILE A 187 -11.35 -5.97 -2.95
C ILE A 187 -11.55 -5.40 -4.36
N GLU A 188 -10.70 -4.45 -4.76
CA GLU A 188 -10.78 -3.81 -6.08
C GLU A 188 -9.42 -3.81 -6.78
N ARG A 189 -9.37 -4.20 -8.06
CA ARG A 189 -8.22 -3.90 -8.92
C ARG A 189 -8.29 -2.45 -9.38
N THR A 190 -7.14 -1.77 -9.37
CA THR A 190 -7.03 -0.41 -9.90
C THR A 190 -6.63 -0.43 -11.37
N PRO A 191 -7.00 0.59 -12.17
CA PRO A 191 -6.58 0.70 -13.57
C PRO A 191 -5.06 0.71 -13.78
N GLY A 192 -4.30 1.05 -12.73
CA GLY A 192 -2.84 1.05 -12.76
C GLY A 192 -2.20 -0.31 -12.43
N GLY A 193 -3.00 -1.36 -12.24
CA GLY A 193 -2.54 -2.70 -11.87
C GLY A 193 -2.31 -2.90 -10.36
N GLY A 194 -2.68 -1.92 -9.53
CA GLY A 194 -2.66 -2.07 -8.06
C GLY A 194 -3.91 -2.77 -7.53
N VAL A 195 -4.02 -2.91 -6.22
CA VAL A 195 -5.21 -3.44 -5.55
C VAL A 195 -5.56 -2.64 -4.30
N HIS A 196 -6.84 -2.39 -4.09
CA HIS A 196 -7.41 -1.87 -2.85
C HIS A 196 -8.04 -3.02 -2.06
N ILE A 197 -7.63 -3.20 -0.80
CA ILE A 197 -8.26 -4.14 0.13
C ILE A 197 -8.84 -3.33 1.30
N TYR A 198 -10.15 -3.38 1.47
CA TYR A 198 -10.86 -2.62 2.51
C TYR A 198 -10.96 -3.46 3.77
N VAL A 199 -10.65 -2.90 4.94
CA VAL A 199 -10.77 -3.63 6.23
C VAL A 199 -11.18 -2.71 7.36
N ARG A 200 -11.71 -3.28 8.44
CA ARG A 200 -11.99 -2.60 9.71
C ARG A 200 -10.95 -2.99 10.76
N PRO A 201 -10.01 -2.12 11.14
CA PRO A 201 -9.06 -2.40 12.21
C PRO A 201 -9.76 -2.24 13.57
N ALA A 202 -9.88 -3.32 14.35
CA ALA A 202 -10.51 -3.29 15.68
C ALA A 202 -9.76 -2.38 16.67
N ASP A 203 -8.45 -2.15 16.45
CA ASP A 203 -7.63 -1.24 17.24
C ASP A 203 -7.78 0.24 16.85
N GLY A 204 -8.69 0.59 15.93
CA GLY A 204 -8.93 1.96 15.48
C GLY A 204 -7.67 2.64 14.92
N MET A 205 -6.76 1.85 14.31
CA MET A 205 -5.46 2.31 13.82
C MET A 205 -4.51 2.82 14.91
N ALA A 206 -4.67 2.38 16.17
CA ALA A 206 -3.77 2.72 17.26
C ALA A 206 -2.33 2.21 17.01
N SER A 207 -2.18 0.98 16.52
CA SER A 207 -0.87 0.40 16.16
C SER A 207 -0.18 1.09 14.99
N TRP A 208 -0.89 1.97 14.28
CA TRP A 208 -0.42 2.71 13.11
C TRP A 208 -0.02 4.15 13.42
N ARG A 209 0.12 4.51 14.69
CA ARG A 209 0.61 5.83 15.13
C ARG A 209 2.04 5.72 15.61
N ASN A 210 2.85 6.72 15.25
CA ASN A 210 4.19 6.88 15.81
C ASN A 210 4.12 7.52 17.22
N ALA A 211 5.28 7.67 17.88
CA ALA A 211 5.38 8.27 19.20
C ALA A 211 4.82 9.71 19.30
N ALA A 212 4.77 10.44 18.19
CA ALA A 212 4.18 11.78 18.11
C ALA A 212 2.66 11.75 17.79
N GLY A 213 2.03 10.57 17.80
CA GLY A 213 0.61 10.38 17.48
C GLY A 213 0.27 10.50 15.99
N LYS A 214 1.26 10.74 15.12
CA LYS A 214 1.08 10.85 13.67
C LYS A 214 0.94 9.46 13.05
N ARG A 215 0.00 9.32 12.12
CA ARG A 215 -0.25 8.05 11.43
C ARG A 215 0.84 7.75 10.39
N HIS A 216 1.29 6.51 10.37
CA HIS A 216 2.05 5.97 9.25
C HIS A 216 1.17 5.90 8.00
N CYS A 217 1.78 6.00 6.83
CA CYS A 217 1.04 5.85 5.58
C CYS A 217 1.62 4.73 4.73
N HIS A 218 2.94 4.65 4.60
CA HIS A 218 3.56 3.64 3.76
C HIS A 218 3.62 2.32 4.52
N PHE A 219 3.43 1.21 3.82
CA PHE A 219 3.48 -0.12 4.41
C PHE A 219 4.53 -1.03 3.75
N THR A 220 4.89 -2.06 4.50
CA THR A 220 5.68 -3.22 4.08
C THR A 220 4.88 -4.48 4.45
N THR A 221 5.10 -5.57 3.73
CA THR A 221 4.47 -6.89 3.96
C THR A 221 5.32 -7.81 4.84
N VAL A 222 6.58 -7.43 5.04
CA VAL A 222 7.49 -8.04 6.01
C VAL A 222 8.05 -6.94 6.91
N PRO A 223 8.27 -7.18 8.22
CA PRO A 223 8.81 -6.16 9.12
C PRO A 223 10.14 -5.59 8.61
N GLY A 224 10.20 -4.26 8.42
CA GLY A 224 11.39 -3.58 7.90
C GLY A 224 11.67 -3.79 6.41
N GLY A 225 10.73 -4.38 5.66
CA GLY A 225 10.87 -4.66 4.24
C GLY A 225 10.80 -3.44 3.31
N GLU A 226 10.69 -3.73 2.03
CA GLU A 226 10.51 -2.72 1.00
C GLU A 226 9.13 -2.07 1.07
N HIS A 227 9.04 -0.83 0.60
CA HIS A 227 7.78 -0.13 0.46
C HIS A 227 6.90 -0.85 -0.57
N ARG A 228 5.69 -1.26 -0.17
CA ARG A 228 4.74 -1.95 -1.05
C ARG A 228 3.53 -1.10 -1.45
N GLY A 229 3.15 -0.14 -0.61
CA GLY A 229 2.10 0.81 -0.94
C GLY A 229 1.66 1.62 0.26
N GLU A 230 0.42 2.11 0.21
CA GLU A 230 -0.14 3.01 1.22
C GLU A 230 -1.31 2.39 1.99
N VAL A 231 -1.41 2.69 3.28
CA VAL A 231 -2.65 2.54 4.05
C VAL A 231 -3.35 3.88 4.06
N LEU A 232 -4.50 3.93 3.40
CA LEU A 232 -5.33 5.11 3.27
C LEU A 232 -6.33 5.15 4.42
N ALA A 233 -6.26 6.21 5.22
CA ALA A 233 -7.11 6.44 6.37
C ALA A 233 -7.17 7.94 6.71
N GLY A 234 -8.31 8.43 7.18
CA GLY A 234 -8.54 9.81 7.58
C GLY A 234 -8.80 10.76 6.41
N THR A 235 -7.82 11.56 6.01
CA THR A 235 -8.00 12.64 5.01
C THR A 235 -7.52 12.25 3.61
N ARG A 236 -7.22 10.96 3.38
CA ARG A 236 -6.79 10.47 2.08
C ARG A 236 -8.00 10.02 1.29
N VAL A 237 -7.90 10.14 -0.03
CA VAL A 237 -8.95 9.78 -0.97
C VAL A 237 -8.40 8.69 -1.87
N CYS A 238 -9.20 7.66 -2.14
CA CYS A 238 -8.99 6.80 -3.30
C CYS A 238 -10.24 6.75 -4.15
N VAL A 239 -10.06 6.56 -5.46
CA VAL A 239 -11.14 6.33 -6.41
C VAL A 239 -11.51 4.85 -6.33
N CYS A 240 -12.79 4.50 -6.40
CA CYS A 240 -13.26 3.13 -6.19
C CYS A 240 -14.17 2.65 -7.32
N ALA A 241 -14.42 1.34 -7.37
CA ALA A 241 -15.40 0.77 -8.30
C ALA A 241 -16.81 1.34 -7.99
N PRO A 242 -17.67 1.55 -9.01
CA PRO A 242 -17.51 1.14 -10.41
C PRO A 242 -16.90 2.23 -11.32
N THR A 243 -16.08 3.14 -10.78
CA THR A 243 -15.49 4.23 -11.57
C THR A 243 -14.62 3.71 -12.73
N ARG A 244 -14.66 4.39 -13.87
CA ARG A 244 -13.76 4.16 -15.01
C ARG A 244 -12.99 5.43 -15.33
N ASN A 245 -11.66 5.34 -15.40
CA ASN A 245 -10.78 6.44 -15.77
C ASN A 245 -10.20 6.23 -17.18
N GLY A 246 -9.36 7.16 -17.64
CA GLY A 246 -8.74 7.08 -18.96
C GLY A 246 -7.79 5.88 -19.18
N ALA A 247 -7.37 5.20 -18.11
CA ALA A 247 -6.51 4.01 -18.17
C ALA A 247 -7.30 2.69 -18.07
N GLY A 248 -8.54 2.71 -17.56
CA GLY A 248 -9.34 1.50 -17.38
C GLY A 248 -10.41 1.62 -16.28
N ALA A 249 -11.01 0.49 -15.92
CA ALA A 249 -12.01 0.39 -14.86
C ALA A 249 -11.38 0.06 -13.51
N TYR A 250 -11.97 0.57 -12.43
CA TYR A 250 -11.81 -0.03 -11.11
C TYR A 250 -12.74 -1.23 -11.04
N GLU A 251 -12.20 -2.42 -10.80
CA GLU A 251 -12.92 -3.69 -10.95
C GLU A 251 -12.99 -4.42 -9.63
N LEU A 252 -14.18 -4.89 -9.25
CA LEU A 252 -14.35 -5.75 -8.09
C LEU A 252 -13.71 -7.11 -8.36
N VAL A 253 -12.84 -7.55 -7.46
CA VAL A 253 -12.23 -8.89 -7.53
C VAL A 253 -13.21 -9.97 -7.06
N ASN A 254 -14.05 -9.61 -6.09
CA ASN A 254 -15.01 -10.50 -5.43
C ASN A 254 -16.39 -9.83 -5.33
N PRO A 255 -17.18 -9.82 -6.43
CA PRO A 255 -18.45 -9.10 -6.49
C PRO A 255 -19.43 -9.47 -5.37
N ASP A 256 -19.48 -10.73 -4.93
CA ASP A 256 -20.35 -11.19 -3.85
C ASP A 256 -20.05 -10.53 -2.49
N HIS A 257 -18.83 -10.01 -2.32
CA HIS A 257 -18.36 -9.32 -1.12
C HIS A 257 -18.12 -7.82 -1.35
N ALA A 258 -18.62 -7.27 -2.46
CA ALA A 258 -18.46 -5.85 -2.79
C ALA A 258 -18.94 -4.92 -1.66
N TYR A 259 -19.91 -5.35 -0.87
CA TYR A 259 -20.51 -4.58 0.22
C TYR A 259 -20.29 -5.21 1.60
N SER A 260 -19.14 -5.89 1.76
CA SER A 260 -18.73 -6.51 3.03
C SER A 260 -17.38 -5.93 3.49
N LEU A 261 -17.20 -5.85 4.82
CA LEU A 261 -15.94 -5.46 5.44
C LEU A 261 -15.56 -6.48 6.50
N VAL A 262 -14.37 -7.05 6.36
CA VAL A 262 -13.77 -7.92 7.37
C VAL A 262 -13.13 -7.04 8.45
N GLU A 263 -13.43 -7.40 9.70
CA GLU A 263 -12.73 -6.83 10.85
C GLU A 263 -11.46 -7.61 11.13
N VAL A 264 -10.35 -6.90 11.34
CA VAL A 264 -9.05 -7.47 11.69
C VAL A 264 -8.59 -6.87 13.01
N ARG A 265 -7.95 -7.66 13.88
CA ARG A 265 -7.49 -7.18 15.19
C ARG A 265 -6.60 -5.93 15.08
N ALA A 266 -5.68 -5.95 14.14
CA ALA A 266 -4.79 -4.85 13.74
C ALA A 266 -4.19 -5.20 12.38
N LEU A 267 -3.74 -4.21 11.60
CA LEU A 267 -3.16 -4.50 10.28
C LEU A 267 -1.88 -5.37 10.36
N GLY A 268 -1.09 -5.24 11.44
CA GLY A 268 0.07 -6.12 11.65
C GLY A 268 -0.30 -7.59 11.90
N ALA A 269 -1.56 -7.87 12.27
CA ALA A 269 -2.06 -9.24 12.43
C ALA A 269 -2.34 -9.93 11.08
N ILE A 270 -2.47 -9.16 10.01
CA ILE A 270 -2.57 -9.63 8.62
C ILE A 270 -1.30 -9.31 7.83
N GLY A 271 -0.14 -9.23 8.49
CA GLY A 271 1.14 -9.03 7.80
C GLY A 271 1.35 -7.64 7.16
N ILE A 272 0.57 -6.62 7.53
CA ILE A 272 0.75 -5.25 7.02
C ILE A 272 1.41 -4.39 8.10
N TYR A 273 2.66 -3.98 7.85
CA TYR A 273 3.49 -3.28 8.82
C TYR A 273 3.74 -1.84 8.38
N PRO A 274 3.75 -0.87 9.32
CA PRO A 274 4.11 0.50 8.99
C PRO A 274 5.59 0.55 8.58
N ARG A 275 5.87 1.22 7.46
CA ARG A 275 7.22 1.61 7.13
C ARG A 275 7.62 2.75 8.05
N ALA A 276 8.46 2.47 9.05
CA ALA A 276 9.11 3.51 9.80
C ALA A 276 10.03 4.28 8.85
N THR A 277 9.69 5.53 8.53
CA THR A 277 10.71 6.45 8.02
C THR A 277 11.78 6.52 9.09
N ALA A 278 13.04 6.30 8.73
CA ALA A 278 14.18 6.38 9.65
C ALA A 278 14.33 7.82 10.17
N THR A 279 13.49 8.18 11.14
CA THR A 279 13.61 9.34 12.01
C THR A 279 13.72 8.75 13.40
N GLY A 280 14.94 8.79 13.93
CA GLY A 280 15.40 8.00 15.07
C GLY A 280 14.42 7.96 16.25
N SER A 281 13.82 6.79 16.47
CA SER A 281 13.24 6.37 17.75
C SER A 281 12.86 4.90 17.62
N THR A 282 13.76 4.01 18.04
CA THR A 282 13.45 2.60 18.25
C THR A 282 12.96 2.44 19.68
N THR A 283 11.65 2.49 19.86
CA THR A 283 10.99 1.99 21.07
C THR A 283 10.31 0.67 20.70
N LYS A 284 10.71 -0.38 21.43
CA LYS A 284 10.30 -1.78 21.35
C LYS A 284 8.77 -1.98 21.30
N PRO A 285 8.28 -3.11 20.75
CA PRO A 285 7.05 -3.75 21.20
C PRO A 285 7.32 -5.03 22.02
N PRO A 286 6.29 -5.52 22.74
CA PRO A 286 6.43 -6.24 23.99
C PRO A 286 6.34 -7.76 23.85
N GLN A 287 6.94 -8.42 24.85
CA GLN A 287 6.66 -9.80 25.26
C GLN A 287 5.17 -10.14 25.19
N ARG A 288 4.85 -11.30 24.61
CA ARG A 288 3.78 -12.12 25.16
C ARG A 288 4.14 -13.60 25.07
N GLN A 289 4.25 -14.17 26.25
CA GLN A 289 4.55 -15.56 26.55
C GLN A 289 3.46 -16.50 26.02
N SER A 290 3.85 -17.67 25.53
CA SER A 290 3.16 -18.94 25.79
C SER A 290 4.19 -20.06 25.77
N ARG A 291 4.38 -20.71 26.92
CA ARG A 291 5.12 -21.97 27.08
C ARG A 291 4.33 -23.08 26.40
N THR A 292 5.00 -23.98 25.70
CA THR A 292 5.12 -25.41 26.10
C THR A 292 6.11 -26.16 25.20
N THR A 293 7.23 -26.54 25.82
CA THR A 293 7.90 -27.85 25.77
C THR A 293 7.73 -28.72 24.52
N SER A 294 8.81 -28.81 23.74
CA SER A 294 9.30 -30.09 23.20
C SER A 294 10.79 -30.00 22.90
N THR A 295 11.56 -30.87 23.55
CA THR A 295 12.99 -31.18 23.34
C THR A 295 13.04 -32.63 22.86
N PRO A 296 14.07 -33.17 22.16
CA PRO A 296 15.11 -32.63 21.27
C PRO A 296 15.14 -33.38 19.89
N PRO A 297 16.19 -33.26 19.06
CA PRO A 297 17.26 -34.26 19.18
C PRO A 297 18.67 -33.68 19.16
N GLN A 298 19.54 -34.35 19.92
CA GLN A 298 20.97 -34.15 20.00
C GLN A 298 21.63 -34.34 18.63
N GLY A 299 22.28 -33.29 18.14
CA GLY A 299 23.28 -33.37 17.09
C GLY A 299 24.49 -32.56 17.56
N SER A 300 25.64 -33.22 17.65
CA SER A 300 27.01 -32.67 17.67
C SER A 300 27.16 -31.23 18.16
N ALA A 301 27.77 -31.05 19.34
CA ALA A 301 28.09 -29.77 19.97
C ALA A 301 28.95 -28.88 19.06
N SER A 302 28.31 -28.22 18.09
CA SER A 302 28.82 -27.05 17.40
C SER A 302 28.99 -25.98 18.46
N ALA A 303 30.23 -25.56 18.70
CA ALA A 303 30.52 -24.46 19.60
C ALA A 303 29.67 -23.26 19.19
N ALA A 304 29.03 -22.62 20.16
CA ALA A 304 28.17 -21.47 19.93
C ALA A 304 28.97 -20.40 19.17
N PRO A 305 28.50 -19.91 18.01
CA PRO A 305 29.24 -18.96 17.19
C PRO A 305 29.59 -17.71 18.01
N ALA A 306 30.78 -17.16 17.79
CA ALA A 306 31.19 -15.95 18.49
C ALA A 306 30.42 -14.75 17.95
N LEU A 307 29.96 -13.86 18.82
CA LEU A 307 29.18 -12.68 18.44
C LEU A 307 29.95 -11.78 17.46
N ALA A 308 31.28 -11.73 17.58
CA ALA A 308 32.17 -11.01 16.66
C ALA A 308 32.20 -11.59 15.23
N GLU A 309 31.84 -12.86 15.04
CA GLU A 309 31.76 -13.50 13.72
C GLU A 309 30.41 -13.28 13.05
N LEU A 310 29.38 -12.96 13.83
CA LEU A 310 28.01 -12.75 13.34
C LEU A 310 27.79 -11.32 12.83
N ILE A 311 28.51 -10.34 13.37
CA ILE A 311 28.40 -8.95 12.93
C ILE A 311 28.92 -8.74 11.49
N GLY A 312 28.25 -7.86 10.77
CA GLY A 312 28.53 -7.52 9.38
C GLY A 312 29.88 -6.82 9.21
N SER A 313 30.30 -6.68 7.94
CA SER A 313 31.60 -6.14 7.58
C SER A 313 31.82 -4.71 8.09
N LYS A 314 30.76 -3.89 8.20
CA LYS A 314 30.84 -2.52 8.75
C LYS A 314 31.12 -2.52 10.26
N ALA A 315 30.41 -3.30 11.05
CA ALA A 315 30.71 -3.41 12.48
C ALA A 315 32.12 -3.98 12.74
N ARG A 316 32.56 -4.95 11.93
CA ARG A 316 33.94 -5.46 11.99
C ARG A 316 34.98 -4.39 11.65
N ASP A 317 34.71 -3.55 10.65
CA ASP A 317 35.57 -2.42 10.30
C ASP A 317 35.68 -1.41 11.45
N VAL A 318 34.60 -1.15 12.21
CA VAL A 318 34.68 -0.33 13.44
C VAL A 318 35.60 -0.95 14.50
N LEU A 319 35.53 -2.27 14.73
CA LEU A 319 36.44 -2.95 15.67
C LEU A 319 37.91 -2.89 15.24
N ALA A 320 38.17 -2.68 13.94
CA ALA A 320 39.50 -2.44 13.39
C ALA A 320 39.92 -0.96 13.37
N GLY A 321 39.09 -0.05 13.90
CA GLY A 321 39.33 1.41 13.91
C GLY A 321 38.84 2.15 12.66
N GLY A 322 38.14 1.47 11.76
CA GLY A 322 37.49 2.02 10.57
C GLY A 322 36.27 2.88 10.90
N CYS A 323 35.76 3.59 9.89
CA CYS A 323 34.61 4.51 10.05
C CYS A 323 33.58 4.36 8.91
N PRO A 324 32.90 3.21 8.81
CA PRO A 324 32.00 2.88 7.70
C PRO A 324 30.60 3.50 7.83
N TYR A 325 30.24 4.02 9.00
CA TYR A 325 28.95 4.66 9.25
C TYR A 325 29.06 6.17 8.96
N ARG A 326 29.20 6.55 7.68
CA ARG A 326 29.30 7.98 7.31
C ARG A 326 27.95 8.69 7.32
N GLY A 327 27.90 9.84 7.99
CA GLY A 327 26.98 10.92 7.64
C GLY A 327 27.45 11.62 6.35
N SER A 328 26.56 12.34 5.69
CA SER A 328 26.79 13.15 4.49
C SER A 328 28.18 13.79 4.38
N GLU A 329 28.73 13.81 3.16
CA GLU A 329 30.07 14.29 2.82
C GLU A 329 30.44 15.61 3.53
N GLY A 330 31.60 15.62 4.20
CA GLY A 330 32.23 16.85 4.71
C GLY A 330 32.32 17.01 6.24
N ALA A 331 31.63 16.19 7.03
CA ALA A 331 31.80 16.23 8.48
C ALA A 331 33.02 15.40 8.92
N ALA A 332 33.80 15.93 9.87
CA ALA A 332 34.82 15.18 10.59
C ALA A 332 34.28 13.82 11.03
N VAL A 333 35.17 12.82 11.17
CA VAL A 333 34.80 11.46 11.58
C VAL A 333 33.95 11.51 12.85
N ASP A 334 32.64 11.34 12.68
CA ASP A 334 31.70 11.34 13.79
C ASP A 334 31.83 10.01 14.54
N ARG A 335 32.68 10.03 15.58
CA ARG A 335 32.92 8.88 16.48
C ARG A 335 31.61 8.41 17.11
N SER A 336 30.71 9.33 17.43
CA SER A 336 29.39 9.02 17.99
C SER A 336 28.53 8.26 16.98
N ALA A 337 28.58 8.64 15.70
CA ALA A 337 27.89 7.90 14.63
C ALA A 337 28.47 6.50 14.43
N GLN A 338 29.80 6.32 14.49
CA GLN A 338 30.42 5.00 14.38
C GLN A 338 30.00 4.07 15.52
N LEU A 339 30.13 4.55 16.76
CA LEU A 339 29.76 3.78 17.93
C LEU A 339 28.26 3.46 17.95
N THR A 340 27.41 4.43 17.59
CA THR A 340 25.96 4.22 17.52
C THR A 340 25.58 3.19 16.45
N GLY A 341 26.22 3.24 15.28
CA GLY A 341 26.01 2.25 14.22
C GLY A 341 26.43 0.85 14.65
N PHE A 342 27.63 0.73 15.23
CA PHE A 342 28.19 -0.51 15.76
C PHE A 342 27.29 -1.14 16.86
N VAL A 343 26.93 -0.36 17.89
CA VAL A 343 26.09 -0.84 19.01
C VAL A 343 24.72 -1.30 18.51
N LYS A 344 24.11 -0.59 17.54
CA LYS A 344 22.82 -0.97 16.96
C LYS A 344 22.89 -2.32 16.25
N GLU A 345 23.92 -2.55 15.43
CA GLU A 345 24.09 -3.82 14.74
C GLU A 345 24.39 -4.96 15.73
N LEU A 346 25.33 -4.74 16.65
CA LEU A 346 25.72 -5.71 17.68
C LEU A 346 24.50 -6.20 18.48
N TYR A 347 23.70 -5.26 19.01
CA TYR A 347 22.51 -5.61 19.76
C TYR A 347 21.36 -6.12 18.87
N SER A 348 21.36 -5.85 17.56
CA SER A 348 20.41 -6.50 16.65
C SER A 348 20.66 -8.01 16.57
N TRP A 349 21.93 -8.43 16.54
CA TRP A 349 22.30 -9.85 16.60
C TRP A 349 22.01 -10.48 17.96
N VAL A 350 22.39 -9.84 19.06
CA VAL A 350 22.08 -10.34 20.43
C VAL A 350 20.58 -10.57 20.57
N ASN A 351 19.76 -9.57 20.21
CA ASN A 351 18.30 -9.67 20.32
C ASN A 351 17.71 -10.76 19.42
N LEU A 352 18.24 -10.94 18.21
CA LEU A 352 17.78 -11.99 17.28
C LEU A 352 18.11 -13.38 17.84
N LEU A 353 19.34 -13.59 18.29
CA LEU A 353 19.80 -14.88 18.83
C LEU A 353 19.04 -15.24 20.09
N ASP A 354 18.86 -14.29 21.01
CA ASP A 354 18.08 -14.46 22.23
C ASP A 354 16.60 -14.78 21.92
N ALA A 355 15.98 -14.09 20.96
CA ALA A 355 14.59 -14.31 20.56
C ALA A 355 14.35 -15.72 19.99
N HIS A 356 15.35 -16.32 19.34
CA HIS A 356 15.28 -17.66 18.78
C HIS A 356 15.89 -18.74 19.69
N GLY A 357 16.35 -18.39 20.90
CA GLY A 357 16.99 -19.32 21.82
C GLY A 357 18.30 -19.90 21.29
N LEU A 358 18.97 -19.18 20.38
CA LEU A 358 20.24 -19.58 19.79
C LEU A 358 21.38 -19.15 20.72
N ARG A 359 22.26 -20.10 21.08
CA ARG A 359 23.44 -19.79 21.89
C ARG A 359 24.49 -19.10 21.04
N PHE A 360 25.16 -18.11 21.62
CA PHE A 360 26.37 -17.48 21.06
C PHE A 360 27.43 -17.34 22.17
N SER A 361 28.67 -17.09 21.77
CA SER A 361 29.78 -16.81 22.69
C SER A 361 30.28 -15.36 22.55
N GLY A 362 30.92 -14.83 23.59
CA GLY A 362 31.41 -13.45 23.64
C GLY A 362 30.46 -12.47 24.32
N SER A 363 31.03 -11.43 24.93
CA SER A 363 30.32 -10.37 25.65
C SER A 363 30.05 -9.18 24.72
N PRO A 364 28.79 -8.73 24.58
CA PRO A 364 28.49 -7.49 23.86
C PRO A 364 29.20 -6.28 24.45
N ASP A 365 29.36 -6.25 25.78
CA ASP A 365 30.01 -5.14 26.47
C ASP A 365 31.51 -5.09 26.18
N ASP A 366 32.17 -6.25 26.08
CA ASP A 366 33.59 -6.32 25.72
C ASP A 366 33.83 -5.79 24.31
N LEU A 367 32.94 -6.13 23.38
CA LEU A 367 32.99 -5.64 21.99
C LEU A 367 32.72 -4.13 21.91
N ILE A 368 31.87 -3.58 22.78
CA ILE A 368 31.65 -2.13 22.89
C ILE A 368 32.88 -1.44 23.46
N GLN A 369 33.47 -1.96 24.52
CA GLN A 369 34.69 -1.40 25.10
C GLN A 369 35.84 -1.43 24.09
N GLN A 370 35.95 -2.51 23.31
CA GLN A 370 36.91 -2.59 22.21
C GLN A 370 36.65 -1.50 21.15
N ALA A 371 35.41 -1.32 20.69
CA ALA A 371 35.04 -0.28 19.74
C ALA A 371 35.34 1.14 20.28
N VAL A 372 35.06 1.40 21.56
CA VAL A 372 35.38 2.67 22.22
C VAL A 372 36.88 2.90 22.24
N ALA A 373 37.67 1.90 22.64
CA ALA A 373 39.12 2.00 22.72
C ALA A 373 39.74 2.36 21.36
N VAL A 374 39.33 1.69 20.27
CA VAL A 374 39.88 1.95 18.93
C VAL A 374 39.40 3.26 18.31
N LEU A 375 38.20 3.75 18.67
CA LEU A 375 37.70 5.04 18.20
C LEU A 375 38.29 6.24 18.96
N VAL A 376 38.73 6.03 20.21
CA VAL A 376 39.40 7.04 21.04
C VAL A 376 40.89 7.11 20.74
N CYS A 377 41.55 5.96 20.55
CA CYS A 377 42.99 5.87 20.30
C CYS A 377 43.28 5.77 18.79
N ARG A 378 43.16 6.87 18.04
CA ARG A 378 43.71 6.87 16.68
C ARG A 378 45.23 7.07 16.71
N PRO A 379 46.01 6.26 15.97
CA PRO A 379 47.43 6.50 15.78
C PRO A 379 47.61 7.77 14.95
N GLY A 380 47.94 8.88 15.62
CA GLY A 380 48.12 10.21 15.00
C GLY A 380 47.84 11.40 15.92
N ASP A 381 47.19 11.19 17.08
CA ASP A 381 46.88 12.25 18.08
C ASP A 381 47.84 12.22 19.31
N LEU A 382 49.07 11.69 19.16
CA LEU A 382 50.15 11.76 20.17
C LEU A 382 51.38 12.49 19.62
#